data_AF-A0A134A6R1-F1
#
_entry.id   AF-A0A134A6R1-F1
#
_cell.length_a   1.000
_cell.length_b   1.000
_cell.length_c   1.000
_cell.angle_alpha   90.00
_cell.angle_beta   90.00
_cell.angle_gamma   90.00
#
_symmetry.space_group_name_H-M   'P 1'
#
loop_
_entity.id
_entity.type
_entity.pdbx_description
1 polymer ?
#
loop_
_entity_poly.entity_id
_entity_poly.type
_entity_poly.pdbx_seq_one_letter_code
_entity_poly.pdbx_strand_id
1 'polypeptide(L)'
;MKASEAAKAWGWSEDKVRRYCRDGMVPFASKELGRFGREEWVIPNGSAVPPISLYDAANWMTLIRDVSEGATPDLQGPEGSDVRIADALAYLGQLGWCTRLELRKDARGRLLPLETVRGIRLTTSGLRCLDEFNDSRKCSVTVVRSGALTKSAAGLLGLSMKGEVQETRSVYRG
;
A
#
# COMPACT_ATOMS: atom_id res chain seq x y z
N MET A 1 -16.92 4.90 -15.04
CA MET A 1 -17.83 4.94 -13.88
C MET A 1 -17.29 5.85 -12.79
N LYS A 2 -18.17 6.48 -11.99
CA LYS A 2 -17.78 7.29 -10.82
C LYS A 2 -17.42 6.41 -9.63
N ALA A 3 -16.72 6.99 -8.64
CA ALA A 3 -16.42 6.30 -7.38
C ALA A 3 -17.68 5.72 -6.68
N SER A 4 -18.80 6.44 -6.72
CA SER A 4 -20.09 5.99 -6.15
C SER A 4 -20.70 4.80 -6.88
N GLU A 5 -20.48 4.68 -8.19
CA GLU A 5 -20.94 3.54 -9.00
C GLU A 5 -20.07 2.31 -8.75
N ALA A 6 -18.75 2.49 -8.71
CA ALA A 6 -17.80 1.44 -8.34
C ALA A 6 -18.06 0.95 -6.90
N ALA A 7 -18.35 1.84 -5.96
CA ALA A 7 -18.68 1.50 -4.58
C ALA A 7 -19.87 0.53 -4.51
N LYS A 8 -20.93 0.79 -5.28
CA LYS A 8 -22.09 -0.11 -5.39
C LYS A 8 -21.70 -1.44 -6.02
N ALA A 9 -20.96 -1.42 -7.13
CA ALA A 9 -20.56 -2.63 -7.85
C ALA A 9 -19.65 -3.54 -7.02
N TRP A 10 -18.81 -2.95 -6.16
CA TRP A 10 -17.82 -3.66 -5.36
C TRP A 10 -18.29 -3.96 -3.93
N GLY A 11 -19.48 -3.48 -3.54
CA GLY A 11 -19.97 -3.59 -2.16
C GLY A 11 -19.11 -2.84 -1.13
N TRP A 12 -18.48 -1.73 -1.53
CA TRP A 12 -17.59 -0.93 -0.69
C TRP A 12 -18.20 0.43 -0.35
N SER A 13 -17.62 1.11 0.65
CA SER A 13 -17.90 2.54 0.84
C SER A 13 -17.22 3.38 -0.25
N GLU A 14 -17.83 4.50 -0.60
CA GLU A 14 -17.25 5.43 -1.58
C GLU A 14 -15.88 5.95 -1.13
N ASP A 15 -15.69 6.21 0.16
CA ASP A 15 -14.40 6.65 0.71
C ASP A 15 -13.31 5.58 0.56
N LYS A 16 -13.66 4.29 0.68
CA LYS A 16 -12.71 3.21 0.42
C LYS A 16 -12.30 3.18 -1.04
N VAL A 17 -13.26 3.35 -1.97
CA VAL A 17 -12.96 3.44 -3.40
C VAL A 17 -12.05 4.62 -3.71
N ARG A 18 -12.40 5.82 -3.21
CA ARG A 18 -11.59 7.04 -3.41
C ARG A 18 -10.19 6.88 -2.85
N ARG A 19 -10.04 6.22 -1.70
CA ARG A 19 -8.75 5.89 -1.11
C ARG A 19 -7.94 5.01 -2.07
N TYR A 20 -8.52 3.92 -2.58
CA TYR A 20 -7.82 3.04 -3.52
C TYR A 20 -7.44 3.75 -4.83
N CYS A 21 -8.30 4.63 -5.37
CA CYS A 21 -7.94 5.43 -6.54
C CYS A 21 -6.76 6.37 -6.25
N ARG A 22 -6.79 7.08 -5.11
CA ARG A 22 -5.72 7.97 -4.68
C ARG A 22 -4.40 7.23 -4.45
N ASP A 23 -4.49 6.05 -3.86
CA ASP A 23 -3.33 5.21 -3.55
C ASP A 23 -2.80 4.48 -4.80
N GLY A 24 -3.32 4.78 -6.00
CA GLY A 24 -2.90 4.18 -7.26
C GLY A 24 -3.32 2.72 -7.44
N MET A 25 -4.14 2.19 -6.53
CA MET A 25 -4.58 0.79 -6.49
C MET A 25 -5.73 0.49 -7.46
N VAL A 26 -6.15 1.44 -8.30
CA VAL A 26 -7.14 1.22 -9.37
C VAL A 26 -6.51 1.63 -10.70
N PRO A 27 -6.17 0.67 -11.58
CA PRO A 27 -5.51 0.97 -12.85
C PRO A 27 -6.30 2.01 -13.67
N PHE A 28 -5.57 3.00 -14.19
CA PHE A 28 -6.09 4.08 -15.05
C PHE A 28 -7.21 4.94 -14.44
N ALA A 29 -7.41 4.89 -13.12
CA ALA A 29 -8.28 5.84 -12.45
C ALA A 29 -7.68 7.25 -12.53
N SER A 30 -8.49 8.23 -12.86
CA SER A 30 -8.10 9.63 -13.02
C SER A 30 -9.00 10.54 -12.21
N LYS A 31 -8.52 11.74 -11.87
CA LYS A 31 -9.37 12.83 -11.40
C LYS A 31 -9.79 13.67 -12.58
N GLU A 32 -11.09 13.90 -12.72
CA GLU A 32 -11.67 14.76 -13.74
C GLU A 32 -12.54 15.84 -13.10
N LEU A 33 -12.72 16.96 -13.80
CA LEU A 33 -13.57 18.06 -13.33
C LEU A 33 -15.04 17.70 -13.54
N GLY A 34 -15.78 17.52 -12.43
CA GLY A 34 -17.19 17.19 -12.45
C GLY A 34 -18.10 18.38 -12.79
N ARG A 35 -19.41 18.10 -12.87
CA ARG A 35 -20.47 19.04 -13.31
C ARG A 35 -20.60 20.31 -12.44
N PHE A 36 -20.04 20.29 -11.24
CA PHE A 36 -20.05 21.40 -10.28
C PHE A 36 -18.64 21.95 -9.98
N GLY A 37 -17.67 21.71 -10.88
CA GLY A 37 -16.28 22.15 -10.69
C GLY A 37 -15.53 21.41 -9.58
N ARG A 38 -16.11 20.34 -9.03
CA ARG A 38 -15.46 19.47 -8.04
C ARG A 38 -14.69 18.38 -8.75
N GLU A 39 -13.47 18.11 -8.31
CA GLU A 39 -12.73 16.94 -8.77
C GLU A 39 -13.47 15.66 -8.39
N GLU A 40 -13.72 14.81 -9.37
CA GLU A 40 -14.34 13.51 -9.20
C GLU A 40 -13.40 12.42 -9.73
N TRP A 41 -13.33 11.30 -9.02
CA TRP A 41 -12.61 10.13 -9.50
C TRP A 41 -13.41 9.43 -10.60
N VAL A 42 -12.78 9.27 -11.75
CA VAL A 42 -13.26 8.51 -12.89
C VAL A 42 -12.51 7.20 -12.94
N ILE A 43 -13.26 6.10 -12.89
CA ILE A 43 -12.76 4.74 -12.89
C ILE A 43 -13.14 4.11 -14.24
N PRO A 44 -12.20 3.46 -14.96
CA PRO A 44 -12.52 2.78 -16.20
C PRO A 44 -13.69 1.80 -16.06
N ASN A 45 -14.53 1.72 -17.08
CA ASN A 45 -15.61 0.74 -17.08
C ASN A 45 -15.00 -0.68 -17.13
N GLY A 46 -15.50 -1.58 -16.29
CA GLY A 46 -14.97 -2.94 -16.17
C GLY A 46 -13.76 -3.10 -15.25
N SER A 47 -13.32 -2.05 -14.55
CA SER A 47 -12.33 -2.20 -13.48
C SER A 47 -12.82 -3.21 -12.43
N ALA A 48 -12.02 -4.25 -12.22
CA ALA A 48 -12.27 -5.26 -11.20
C ALA A 48 -11.99 -4.70 -9.80
N VAL A 49 -12.59 -5.33 -8.79
CA VAL A 49 -12.27 -5.07 -7.38
C VAL A 49 -10.77 -5.35 -7.17
N PRO A 50 -10.00 -4.41 -6.60
CA PRO A 50 -8.62 -4.66 -6.23
C PRO A 50 -8.52 -5.90 -5.31
N PRO A 51 -7.72 -6.93 -5.66
CA PRO A 51 -7.69 -8.20 -4.94
C PRO A 51 -6.89 -8.13 -3.63
N ILE A 52 -6.02 -7.13 -3.49
CA ILE A 52 -5.14 -6.93 -2.35
C ILE A 52 -5.21 -5.49 -1.85
N SER A 53 -4.90 -5.28 -0.57
CA SER A 53 -4.75 -3.94 -0.01
C SER A 53 -3.40 -3.31 -0.41
N LEU A 54 -3.27 -1.99 -0.24
CA LEU A 54 -1.98 -1.31 -0.41
C LEU A 54 -0.91 -1.88 0.55
N TYR A 55 -1.32 -2.29 1.75
CA TYR A 55 -0.41 -2.91 2.71
C TYR A 55 0.12 -4.26 2.22
N ASP A 56 -0.77 -5.12 1.71
CA ASP A 56 -0.37 -6.40 1.15
C ASP A 56 0.48 -6.21 -0.10
N ALA A 57 0.12 -5.24 -0.95
CA ALA A 57 0.92 -4.85 -2.11
C ALA A 57 2.33 -4.44 -1.69
N ALA A 58 2.47 -3.61 -0.66
CA ALA A 58 3.77 -3.20 -0.13
C ALA A 58 4.57 -4.38 0.42
N ASN A 59 3.95 -5.31 1.15
CA ASN A 59 4.62 -6.52 1.63
C ASN A 59 5.16 -7.38 0.46
N TRP A 60 4.35 -7.57 -0.59
CA TRP A 60 4.80 -8.26 -1.81
C TRP A 60 5.93 -7.52 -2.53
N MET A 61 5.88 -6.19 -2.58
CA MET A 61 6.95 -5.39 -3.19
C MET A 61 8.25 -5.47 -2.39
N THR A 62 8.20 -5.44 -1.06
CA THR A 62 9.36 -5.68 -0.20
C THR A 62 9.98 -7.05 -0.48
N LEU A 63 9.15 -8.10 -0.56
CA LEU A 63 9.62 -9.44 -0.88
C LEU A 63 10.33 -9.52 -2.24
N ILE A 64 9.76 -8.89 -3.28
CA ILE A 64 10.39 -8.80 -4.61
C ILE A 64 11.75 -8.10 -4.52
N ARG A 65 11.84 -7.00 -3.76
CA ARG A 65 13.08 -6.25 -3.57
C ARG A 65 14.13 -7.11 -2.87
N ASP A 66 13.79 -7.74 -1.75
CA ASP A 66 14.71 -8.58 -0.97
C ASP A 66 15.25 -9.73 -1.81
N VAL A 67 14.38 -10.42 -2.56
CA VAL A 67 14.80 -11.49 -3.48
C VAL A 67 15.71 -10.97 -4.59
N SER A 68 15.45 -9.77 -5.10
CA SER A 68 16.30 -9.13 -6.11
C SER A 68 17.69 -8.76 -5.57
N GLU A 69 17.78 -8.49 -4.27
CA GLU A 69 19.03 -8.22 -3.53
C GLU A 69 19.73 -9.52 -3.07
N GLY A 70 19.16 -10.69 -3.37
CA GLY A 70 19.76 -12.00 -3.14
C GLY A 70 19.24 -12.75 -1.91
N ALA A 71 18.22 -12.23 -1.22
CA ALA A 71 17.61 -12.90 -0.08
C ALA A 71 16.81 -14.14 -0.51
N THR A 72 16.62 -15.07 0.44
CA THR A 72 15.79 -16.28 0.28
C THR A 72 14.67 -16.32 1.32
N PRO A 73 13.72 -15.37 1.25
CA PRO A 73 12.64 -15.27 2.21
C PRO A 73 11.67 -16.47 2.08
N ASP A 74 11.00 -16.81 3.19
CA ASP A 74 9.86 -17.72 3.15
C ASP A 74 8.73 -17.05 2.34
N LEU A 75 8.14 -17.79 1.41
CA LEU A 75 7.13 -17.28 0.47
C LEU A 75 5.71 -17.63 0.86
N GLN A 76 5.52 -18.06 2.10
CA GLN A 76 4.23 -17.89 2.75
C GLN A 76 3.92 -16.39 2.68
N GLY A 77 2.94 -16.01 1.89
CA GLY A 77 2.56 -14.60 1.71
C GLY A 77 2.23 -13.93 3.06
N PRO A 78 1.86 -12.63 3.06
CA PRO A 78 1.50 -11.96 4.30
C PRO A 78 0.53 -12.80 5.13
N GLU A 79 0.82 -12.97 6.42
CA GLU A 79 0.04 -13.82 7.33
C GLU A 79 -1.46 -13.51 7.21
N GLY A 80 -2.27 -14.54 6.95
CA GLY A 80 -3.73 -14.42 6.80
C GLY A 80 -4.23 -13.93 5.44
N SER A 81 -3.37 -13.83 4.42
CA SER A 81 -3.81 -13.52 3.05
C SER A 81 -4.27 -14.77 2.30
N ASP A 82 -5.56 -14.83 1.96
CA ASP A 82 -6.14 -15.86 1.08
C ASP A 82 -5.78 -15.66 -0.40
N VAL A 83 -5.09 -14.56 -0.73
CA VAL A 83 -4.74 -14.23 -2.11
C VAL A 83 -3.52 -15.05 -2.52
N ARG A 84 -3.68 -15.86 -3.55
CA ARG A 84 -2.56 -16.61 -4.14
C ARG A 84 -1.49 -15.63 -4.62
N ILE A 85 -0.23 -15.91 -4.28
CA ILE A 85 0.93 -15.11 -4.67
C ILE A 85 0.92 -14.73 -6.17
N ALA A 86 0.55 -15.67 -7.05
CA ALA A 86 0.50 -15.43 -8.48
C ALA A 86 -0.52 -14.34 -8.88
N ASP A 87 -1.68 -14.30 -8.21
CA ASP A 87 -2.74 -13.32 -8.47
C ASP A 87 -2.30 -11.94 -7.97
N ALA A 88 -1.64 -11.88 -6.81
CA ALA A 88 -1.06 -10.64 -6.28
C ALA A 88 0.04 -10.08 -7.20
N LEU A 89 0.98 -10.92 -7.64
CA LEU A 89 2.05 -10.50 -8.54
C LEU A 89 1.53 -10.09 -9.92
N ALA A 90 0.53 -10.80 -10.45
CA ALA A 90 -0.11 -10.40 -11.70
C ALA A 90 -0.78 -9.03 -11.57
N TYR A 91 -1.43 -8.77 -10.43
CA TYR A 91 -2.04 -7.48 -10.15
C TYR A 91 -1.02 -6.34 -10.04
N LEU A 92 0.09 -6.55 -9.33
CA LEU A 92 1.20 -5.58 -9.27
C LEU A 92 1.78 -5.29 -10.66
N GLY A 93 1.82 -6.31 -11.53
CA GLY A 93 2.22 -6.15 -12.93
C GLY A 93 1.22 -5.31 -13.73
N GLN A 94 -0.09 -5.46 -13.49
CA GLN A 94 -1.13 -4.62 -14.11
C GLN A 94 -1.03 -3.16 -13.66
N LEU A 95 -0.67 -2.92 -12.40
CA LEU A 95 -0.39 -1.58 -11.87
C LEU A 95 0.91 -0.97 -12.43
N GLY A 96 1.73 -1.77 -13.13
CA GLY A 96 3.03 -1.35 -13.64
C GLY A 96 4.07 -1.13 -12.54
N TRP A 97 3.85 -1.68 -11.34
CA TRP A 97 4.77 -1.56 -10.20
C TRP A 97 5.86 -2.63 -10.21
N CYS A 98 5.64 -3.71 -10.95
CA CYS A 98 6.67 -4.69 -11.23
C CYS A 98 6.70 -5.04 -12.72
N THR A 99 7.82 -5.60 -13.16
CA THR A 99 7.98 -6.14 -14.52
C THR A 99 6.88 -7.13 -14.82
N ARG A 100 6.37 -7.11 -16.06
CA ARG A 100 5.31 -8.01 -16.50
C ARG A 100 5.68 -9.46 -16.17
N LEU A 101 4.76 -10.11 -15.47
CA LEU A 101 4.95 -11.44 -14.95
C LEU A 101 4.85 -12.47 -16.08
N GLU A 102 6.00 -12.92 -16.61
CA GLU A 102 6.05 -14.17 -17.36
C GLU A 102 6.10 -15.33 -16.36
N LEU A 103 4.92 -15.72 -15.91
CA LEU A 103 4.71 -16.86 -15.05
C LEU A 103 5.22 -18.15 -15.72
N ARG A 104 6.49 -18.51 -15.49
CA ARG A 104 7.02 -19.81 -15.89
C ARG A 104 6.40 -20.88 -15.01
N LYS A 105 5.58 -21.71 -15.64
CA LYS A 105 5.00 -22.90 -15.02
C LYS A 105 5.99 -24.05 -15.14
N ASP A 106 6.08 -24.88 -14.12
CA ASP A 106 6.77 -26.17 -14.22
C ASP A 106 6.10 -27.07 -15.27
N ALA A 107 6.71 -28.21 -15.57
CA ALA A 107 6.17 -29.19 -16.52
C ALA A 107 4.77 -29.73 -16.12
N ARG A 108 4.31 -29.46 -14.91
CA ARG A 108 2.98 -29.84 -14.38
C ARG A 108 2.04 -28.64 -14.27
N GLY A 109 2.40 -27.49 -14.84
CA GLY A 109 1.57 -26.30 -14.83
C GLY A 109 1.60 -25.50 -13.52
N ARG A 110 2.45 -25.86 -12.56
CA ARG A 110 2.52 -25.23 -11.24
C ARG A 110 3.52 -24.08 -11.25
N LEU A 111 3.14 -22.99 -10.59
CA LEU A 111 4.04 -21.87 -10.36
C LEU A 111 4.89 -22.20 -9.16
N LEU A 112 6.21 -22.24 -9.35
CA LEU A 112 7.15 -22.28 -8.24
C LEU A 112 7.24 -20.86 -7.68
N PRO A 113 6.76 -20.60 -6.44
CA PRO A 113 6.65 -19.24 -5.92
C PRO A 113 7.98 -18.48 -5.96
N LEU A 114 9.10 -19.17 -5.68
CA LEU A 114 10.42 -18.56 -5.55
C LEU A 114 11.09 -18.28 -6.89
N GLU A 115 10.96 -19.19 -7.85
CA GLU A 115 11.44 -18.95 -9.22
C GLU A 115 10.63 -17.85 -9.90
N THR A 116 9.33 -17.79 -9.61
CA THR A 116 8.44 -16.74 -10.10
C THR A 116 8.89 -15.38 -9.59
N VAL A 117 9.16 -15.24 -8.28
CA VAL A 117 9.57 -13.95 -7.69
C VAL A 117 10.97 -13.53 -8.14
N ARG A 118 11.92 -14.47 -8.31
CA ARG A 118 13.29 -14.18 -8.75
C ARG A 118 13.38 -13.49 -10.12
N GLY A 119 12.44 -13.77 -11.01
CA GLY A 119 12.36 -13.13 -12.33
C GLY A 119 11.74 -11.73 -12.32
N ILE A 120 11.13 -11.32 -11.20
CA ILE A 120 10.41 -10.05 -11.10
C ILE A 120 11.35 -8.97 -10.59
N ARG A 121 11.22 -7.77 -11.15
CA ARG A 121 11.84 -6.55 -10.64
C ARG A 121 10.77 -5.51 -10.38
N LEU A 122 10.95 -4.70 -9.34
CA LEU A 122 10.17 -3.49 -9.18
C LEU A 122 10.55 -2.49 -10.27
N THR A 123 9.56 -1.82 -10.82
CA THR A 123 9.78 -0.69 -11.72
C THR A 123 10.10 0.56 -10.90
N THR A 124 10.52 1.64 -11.56
CA THR A 124 10.73 2.94 -10.90
C THR A 124 9.47 3.44 -10.19
N SER A 125 8.28 3.21 -10.75
CA SER A 125 7.00 3.56 -10.12
C SER A 125 6.69 2.68 -8.92
N GLY A 126 6.96 1.38 -9.00
CA GLY A 126 6.78 0.46 -7.87
C GLY A 126 7.71 0.78 -6.70
N LEU A 127 8.98 1.09 -6.96
CA LEU A 127 9.94 1.52 -5.92
C LEU A 127 9.45 2.79 -5.23
N ARG A 128 9.03 3.80 -6.00
CA ARG A 128 8.52 5.05 -5.43
C ARG A 128 7.28 4.82 -4.56
N CYS A 129 6.35 3.97 -5.02
CA CYS A 129 5.16 3.62 -4.25
C CYS A 129 5.53 2.94 -2.93
N LEU A 130 6.48 2.01 -2.95
CA LEU A 130 6.97 1.33 -1.75
C LEU A 130 7.65 2.31 -0.78
N ASP A 131 8.46 3.23 -1.28
CA ASP A 131 9.13 4.25 -0.47
C ASP A 131 8.12 5.20 0.19
N GLU A 132 7.16 5.72 -0.58
CA GLU A 132 6.07 6.58 -0.07
C GLU A 132 5.23 5.85 0.99
N PHE A 133 4.92 4.57 0.78
CA PHE A 133 4.22 3.74 1.76
C PHE A 133 5.03 3.62 3.05
N ASN A 134 6.31 3.29 2.95
CA ASN A 134 7.20 3.13 4.10
C ASN A 134 7.40 4.44 4.86
N ASP A 135 7.51 5.57 4.16
CA ASP A 135 7.64 6.89 4.79
C ASP A 135 6.35 7.33 5.48
N SER A 136 5.19 7.05 4.89
CA SER A 136 3.90 7.28 5.55
C SER A 136 3.77 6.48 6.84
N ARG A 137 4.32 5.25 6.86
CA ARG A 137 4.39 4.43 8.08
C ARG A 137 5.35 5.00 9.11
N LYS A 138 6.55 5.44 8.72
CA LYS A 138 7.50 6.11 9.63
C LYS A 138 6.87 7.35 10.26
N CYS A 139 6.16 8.17 9.47
CA CYS A 139 5.45 9.35 9.97
C CYS A 139 4.24 8.99 10.85
N SER A 140 3.55 7.87 10.59
CA SER A 140 2.50 7.37 11.48
C SER A 140 3.04 6.85 12.83
N VAL A 141 4.32 6.47 12.85
CA VAL A 141 5.12 6.23 14.07
C VAL A 141 5.84 7.53 14.49
N THR A 142 5.22 8.70 14.27
CA THR A 142 5.56 9.86 15.10
C THR A 142 4.82 9.68 16.41
N VAL A 143 5.43 8.93 17.32
CA VAL A 143 5.01 8.88 18.72
C VAL A 143 4.88 10.31 19.19
N VAL A 144 3.67 10.69 19.62
CA VAL A 144 3.47 11.85 20.49
C VAL A 144 4.25 11.55 21.77
N ARG A 145 5.55 11.87 21.78
CA ARG A 145 6.32 11.98 23.02
C ARG A 145 5.91 13.29 23.66
N SER A 146 4.81 13.23 24.39
CA SER A 146 4.53 14.17 25.47
C SER A 146 5.69 14.08 26.46
N GLY A 147 6.43 15.17 26.64
CA GLY A 147 7.53 15.22 27.60
C GLY A 147 8.43 16.43 27.45
N ALA A 148 8.07 17.50 28.16
CA ALA A 148 8.86 18.71 28.43
C ALA A 148 9.09 19.68 27.25
N LEU A 149 8.07 20.51 27.02
CA LEU A 149 8.29 21.92 26.69
C LEU A 149 9.32 22.50 27.66
N THR A 150 10.56 22.66 27.19
CA THR A 150 11.43 23.70 27.75
C THR A 150 10.68 25.01 27.60
N LYS A 151 10.55 25.72 28.72
CA LYS A 151 9.80 26.96 28.91
C LYS A 151 10.34 28.11 28.03
N SER A 152 10.11 28.06 26.72
CA SER A 152 10.38 29.19 25.82
C SER A 152 9.40 29.32 24.64
N ALA A 153 8.41 28.43 24.48
CA ALA A 153 7.40 28.56 23.42
C ALA A 153 5.95 28.65 23.91
N ALA A 154 5.67 28.40 25.20
CA ALA A 154 4.30 28.46 25.75
C ALA A 154 3.78 29.91 25.93
N GLY A 155 4.62 30.92 25.77
CA GLY A 155 4.21 32.34 25.77
C GLY A 155 3.56 32.81 24.47
N LEU A 156 3.63 32.01 23.38
CA LEU A 156 3.20 32.47 22.05
C LEU A 156 1.82 31.94 21.60
N LEU A 157 1.21 30.99 22.34
CA LEU A 157 0.00 30.30 21.86
C LEU A 157 -1.15 30.13 22.88
N GLY A 158 -1.11 30.79 24.04
CA GLY A 158 -2.32 31.04 24.83
C GLY A 158 -3.22 29.84 25.21
N LEU A 159 -2.67 28.63 25.42
CA LEU A 159 -3.46 27.46 25.79
C LEU A 159 -3.02 26.87 27.14
N SER A 160 -4.01 26.75 28.04
CA SER A 160 -3.92 26.21 29.40
C SER A 160 -3.85 24.68 29.37
N MET A 161 -2.95 24.08 30.17
CA MET A 161 -2.78 22.63 30.28
C MET A 161 -3.20 22.08 31.65
N LYS A 162 -3.82 20.89 31.64
CA LYS A 162 -3.83 19.89 32.73
C LYS A 162 -3.51 18.53 32.08
N GLY A 163 -2.32 17.95 32.32
CA GLY A 163 -2.09 16.72 33.12
C GLY A 163 -2.29 15.45 32.27
N GLU A 164 -1.51 14.36 32.28
CA GLU A 164 -0.40 13.81 33.08
C GLU A 164 0.41 12.83 32.19
N VAL A 165 1.62 12.46 32.63
CA VAL A 165 2.61 11.64 31.91
C VAL A 165 2.55 10.17 32.37
N GLN A 166 2.67 9.22 31.44
CA GLN A 166 3.08 7.85 31.76
C GLN A 166 4.09 7.31 30.72
N GLU A 167 5.21 6.80 31.22
CA GLU A 167 6.30 6.13 30.50
C GLU A 167 5.88 4.78 29.92
N THR A 168 6.47 4.37 28.80
CA THR A 168 6.67 2.93 28.53
C THR A 168 7.85 2.62 27.61
N ARG A 169 8.59 1.57 27.96
CA ARG A 169 9.81 1.03 27.35
C ARG A 169 9.54 0.34 26.01
N SER A 170 10.48 0.50 25.08
CA SER A 170 10.56 -0.23 23.81
C SER A 170 11.20 -1.61 24.00
N VAL A 171 10.57 -2.66 23.45
CA VAL A 171 11.20 -3.97 23.23
C VAL A 171 11.26 -4.21 21.74
N TYR A 172 12.47 -4.27 21.20
CA TYR A 172 12.77 -4.84 19.89
C TYR A 172 13.04 -6.34 20.09
N ARG A 173 12.42 -7.20 19.28
CA ARG A 173 12.98 -8.50 18.92
C ARG A 173 13.05 -8.54 17.41
N GLY A 174 14.26 -8.74 16.90
CA GLY A 174 14.56 -8.90 15.48
C GLY A 174 14.29 -10.30 14.98
#